data_AF-A0A919I5N9-F1
#
_entry.id   AF-A0A919I5N9-F1
#
_cell.length_a   1.000
_cell.length_b   1.000
_cell.length_c   1.000
_cell.angle_alpha   90.00
_cell.angle_beta   90.00
_cell.angle_gamma   90.00
#
_symmetry.space_group_name_H-M   'P 1'
#
loop_
_entity.id
_entity.type
_entity.pdbx_description
1 polymer ?
#
loop_
_entity_poly.entity_id
_entity_poly.type
_entity_poly.pdbx_seq_one_letter_code
_entity_poly.pdbx_strand_id
1 'polypeptide(L)'
;MMRISFLLVLVTTKLCAQLNSVYDEQAPVLTPDGTELYFTVARHPLNVSGKNDLGDIWVSRWEDNKWSAPSPAKGIINNSAYNAVLGFSSDGQKMFLCGHYTYDGEAAGSQGISVSRRTGVGWTVPHNETVPAFQNKSVATGGHITPDKTVFVFSADAGGTYGKEDIYVSLRAGTKWTEPKNLGAVINTENQELSPWLSADTKTLYFASNSSSPDNFDIFSCERLDSTWTNWSPPKNLGAPVNSDGRELFYSTCANKIFYTSTFKSDGLGDIREIKPPKVEVAAPEPKKDSIPKEVPIAKEIVPEKPYNGLTKIFGKTTDSETGGAVAANIVFYGPNVVFVMASEAGIYEAELLPKSVYSVRVEAQGYFGYLAKINLIKLKLRELEINMKLRPIALGISINLPSVLFKQSTSELLPESNDELDMVVDFLKYNPTVEIELEGHTEDAGDKEANLKLSQERVDVVKKYIMARGISAKRVTGIGYGGANPIATNRNEEGRRQNRRVEFKIVKK
;
A
#
# COMPACT_ATOMS: atom_id res chain seq x y z
N MET A 1 1.53 27.08 22.42
CA MET A 1 2.77 26.27 22.51
C MET A 1 2.48 25.05 23.36
N MET A 2 2.31 23.89 22.76
CA MET A 2 2.27 22.62 23.50
C MET A 2 3.06 21.62 22.68
N ARG A 3 4.26 21.30 23.17
CA ARG A 3 5.15 20.29 22.60
C ARG A 3 4.44 18.94 22.73
N ILE A 4 4.12 18.32 21.59
CA ILE A 4 3.86 16.89 21.56
C ILE A 4 5.25 16.25 21.58
N SER A 5 5.74 15.91 22.77
CA SER A 5 6.86 15.00 22.91
C SER A 5 6.42 13.64 22.35
N PHE A 6 7.01 13.24 21.24
CA PHE A 6 6.96 11.85 20.78
C PHE A 6 7.57 10.98 21.87
N LEU A 7 6.75 10.12 22.46
CA LEU A 7 7.23 9.03 23.30
C LEU A 7 8.10 8.15 22.40
N LEU A 8 9.35 7.92 22.82
CA LEU A 8 10.32 7.08 22.15
C LEU A 8 9.81 5.63 22.17
N VAL A 9 9.05 5.20 21.17
CA VAL A 9 8.75 3.78 20.98
C VAL A 9 10.07 3.15 20.53
N LEU A 10 10.62 2.27 21.37
CA LEU A 10 11.82 1.50 21.08
C LEU A 10 11.56 0.61 19.86
N VAL A 11 11.90 1.11 18.67
CA VAL A 11 12.18 0.26 17.52
C VAL A 11 13.49 -0.44 17.84
N THR A 12 13.49 -1.76 17.90
CA THR A 12 14.72 -2.55 18.05
C THR A 12 15.08 -3.14 16.69
N THR A 13 16.28 -2.83 16.21
CA THR A 13 16.87 -3.50 15.05
C THR A 13 17.34 -4.87 15.49
N LYS A 14 16.92 -5.90 14.76
CA LYS A 14 17.44 -7.24 14.92
C LYS A 14 18.41 -7.51 13.78
N LEU A 15 19.65 -7.85 14.14
CA LEU A 15 20.59 -8.45 13.18
C LEU A 15 20.09 -9.84 12.85
N CYS A 16 19.78 -10.07 11.57
CA CYS A 16 19.39 -11.36 11.07
C CYS A 16 20.63 -12.16 10.69
N ALA A 17 21.40 -12.62 11.69
CA ALA A 17 22.67 -13.32 11.48
C ALA A 17 22.57 -14.56 10.57
N GLN A 18 21.36 -15.10 10.35
CA GLN A 18 21.13 -16.19 9.41
C GLN A 18 21.04 -15.74 7.94
N LEU A 19 20.70 -14.47 7.69
CA LEU A 19 20.62 -13.87 6.36
C LEU A 19 21.96 -13.34 5.88
N ASN A 20 22.82 -12.92 6.82
CA ASN A 20 24.05 -12.21 6.51
C ASN A 20 25.24 -13.13 6.38
N SER A 21 26.24 -12.68 5.63
CA SER A 21 27.48 -13.40 5.42
C SER A 21 28.68 -12.44 5.40
N VAL A 22 29.86 -12.95 5.05
CA VAL A 22 31.06 -12.11 4.82
C VAL A 22 30.99 -11.35 3.49
N TYR A 23 29.95 -11.57 2.69
CA TYR A 23 29.73 -10.95 1.40
C TYR A 23 28.83 -9.71 1.54
N ASP A 24 28.47 -9.11 0.42
CA ASP A 24 27.68 -7.88 0.41
C ASP A 24 26.22 -8.20 0.11
N GLU A 25 25.37 -8.17 1.13
CA GLU A 25 23.93 -8.33 0.98
C GLU A 25 23.25 -6.99 0.66
N GLN A 26 22.46 -6.97 -0.41
CA GLN A 26 21.85 -5.79 -1.00
C GLN A 26 20.37 -6.02 -1.35
N ALA A 27 19.60 -4.94 -1.53
CA ALA A 27 18.26 -4.99 -2.12
C ALA A 27 17.30 -6.08 -1.55
N PRO A 28 17.09 -6.18 -0.22
CA PRO A 28 16.16 -7.15 0.35
C PRO A 28 14.72 -6.84 -0.03
N VAL A 29 13.99 -7.82 -0.57
CA VAL A 29 12.59 -7.73 -0.97
C VAL A 29 11.83 -8.96 -0.51
N LEU A 30 10.84 -8.76 0.35
CA LEU A 30 9.99 -9.82 0.88
C LEU A 30 8.83 -10.12 -0.08
N THR A 31 8.49 -11.40 -0.25
CA THR A 31 7.27 -11.79 -0.97
C THR A 31 6.01 -11.32 -0.25
N PRO A 32 4.89 -11.08 -0.97
CA PRO A 32 3.65 -10.60 -0.35
C PRO A 32 3.10 -11.51 0.75
N ASP A 33 3.32 -12.82 0.65
CA ASP A 33 2.93 -13.79 1.68
C ASP A 33 3.85 -13.79 2.92
N GLY A 34 4.96 -13.05 2.87
CA GLY A 34 5.93 -12.92 3.94
C GLY A 34 6.82 -14.14 4.16
N THR A 35 6.83 -15.09 3.22
CA THR A 35 7.49 -16.40 3.39
C THR A 35 8.85 -16.52 2.73
N GLU A 36 9.17 -15.72 1.71
CA GLU A 36 10.48 -15.74 1.04
C GLU A 36 11.05 -14.32 1.00
N LEU A 37 12.31 -14.18 1.43
CA LEU A 37 13.08 -12.94 1.30
C LEU A 37 14.10 -13.12 0.18
N TYR A 38 13.97 -12.34 -0.87
CA TYR A 38 14.92 -12.26 -1.96
C TYR A 38 15.85 -11.09 -1.74
N PHE A 39 17.13 -11.24 -2.05
CA PHE A 39 18.12 -10.17 -1.92
C PHE A 39 19.30 -10.45 -2.84
N THR A 40 20.09 -9.44 -3.11
CA THR A 40 21.26 -9.55 -3.97
C THR A 40 22.49 -9.83 -3.12
N VAL A 41 23.36 -10.76 -3.53
CA VAL A 41 24.64 -11.04 -2.85
C VAL A 41 25.78 -10.80 -3.83
N ALA A 42 26.68 -9.85 -3.53
CA ALA A 42 27.82 -9.57 -4.39
C ALA A 42 29.02 -10.47 -4.06
N ARG A 43 29.82 -10.80 -5.08
CA ARG A 43 31.14 -11.45 -4.98
C ARG A 43 31.16 -12.82 -4.30
N HIS A 44 30.01 -13.49 -4.22
CA HIS A 44 29.95 -14.85 -3.68
C HIS A 44 30.48 -15.87 -4.70
N PRO A 45 31.28 -16.88 -4.32
CA PRO A 45 31.79 -17.93 -5.22
C PRO A 45 30.73 -18.76 -5.96
N LEU A 46 29.47 -18.67 -5.54
CA LEU A 46 28.33 -19.38 -6.14
C LEU A 46 27.54 -18.51 -7.10
N ASN A 47 27.91 -17.24 -7.26
CA ASN A 47 27.29 -16.37 -8.24
C ASN A 47 27.66 -16.83 -9.66
N VAL A 48 26.85 -16.46 -10.66
CA VAL A 48 27.05 -16.81 -12.07
C VAL A 48 28.47 -16.47 -12.55
N SER A 49 28.96 -15.27 -12.21
CA SER A 49 30.33 -14.84 -12.55
C SER A 49 31.33 -15.01 -11.38
N GLY A 50 30.96 -15.79 -10.36
CA GLY A 50 31.76 -16.08 -9.18
C GLY A 50 32.16 -14.83 -8.38
N LYS A 51 33.41 -14.77 -7.93
CA LYS A 51 33.89 -13.72 -6.99
C LYS A 51 33.94 -12.30 -7.57
N ASN A 52 33.87 -12.16 -8.89
CA ASN A 52 33.85 -10.85 -9.56
C ASN A 52 32.44 -10.36 -9.85
N ASP A 53 31.43 -11.20 -9.56
CA ASP A 53 30.04 -10.86 -9.80
C ASP A 53 29.60 -9.73 -8.87
N LEU A 54 28.95 -8.71 -9.43
CA LEU A 54 28.50 -7.55 -8.68
C LEU A 54 27.20 -7.83 -7.91
N GLY A 55 26.49 -8.92 -8.21
CA GLY A 55 25.29 -9.28 -7.47
C GLY A 55 24.40 -10.27 -8.19
N ASP A 56 24.23 -11.44 -7.60
CA ASP A 56 23.19 -12.40 -7.97
C ASP A 56 22.01 -12.33 -7.00
N ILE A 57 20.83 -12.73 -7.44
CA ILE A 57 19.65 -12.87 -6.57
C ILE A 57 19.75 -14.18 -5.79
N TRP A 58 19.62 -14.07 -4.49
CA TRP A 58 19.56 -15.13 -3.50
C TRP A 58 18.21 -15.11 -2.79
N VAL A 59 17.87 -16.23 -2.18
CA VAL A 59 16.62 -16.39 -1.44
C VAL A 59 16.85 -17.08 -0.10
N SER A 60 16.19 -16.58 0.94
CA SER A 60 16.00 -17.24 2.22
C SER A 60 14.50 -17.41 2.50
N ARG A 61 14.12 -18.52 3.14
CA ARG A 61 12.72 -18.84 3.45
C ARG A 61 12.44 -18.72 4.93
N TRP A 62 11.27 -18.20 5.26
CA TRP A 62 10.77 -18.12 6.62
C TRP A 62 10.11 -19.44 6.99
N GLU A 63 10.83 -20.26 7.74
CA GLU A 63 10.40 -21.60 8.17
C GLU A 63 10.70 -21.76 9.66
N ASP A 64 9.80 -22.37 10.43
CA ASP A 64 9.98 -22.62 11.88
C ASP A 64 10.39 -21.37 12.69
N ASN A 65 9.78 -20.22 12.40
CA ASN A 65 10.05 -18.92 13.02
C ASN A 65 11.51 -18.41 12.88
N LYS A 66 12.21 -18.84 11.83
CA LYS A 66 13.57 -18.40 11.51
C LYS A 66 13.76 -18.31 9.99
N TRP A 67 14.80 -17.59 9.59
CA TRP A 67 15.22 -17.54 8.20
C TRP A 67 16.09 -18.77 7.90
N SER A 68 15.84 -19.43 6.78
CA SER A 68 16.71 -20.50 6.29
C SER A 68 18.07 -19.94 5.89
N ALA A 69 19.08 -20.81 5.78
CA ALA A 69 20.33 -20.40 5.14
C ALA A 69 20.02 -19.90 3.70
N PRO A 70 20.59 -18.77 3.29
CA PRO A 70 20.41 -18.25 1.94
C PRO A 70 21.00 -19.20 0.90
N SER A 71 20.38 -19.22 -0.28
CA SER A 71 20.91 -19.93 -1.45
C SER A 71 20.64 -19.14 -2.72
N PRO A 72 21.44 -19.31 -3.79
CA PRO A 72 21.15 -18.69 -5.08
C PRO A 72 19.72 -19.02 -5.53
N ALA A 73 19.00 -18.00 -6.01
CA ALA A 73 17.62 -18.17 -6.42
C ALA A 73 17.53 -19.08 -7.65
N LYS A 74 16.59 -20.03 -7.62
CA LYS A 74 16.40 -21.00 -8.70
C LYS A 74 15.60 -20.40 -9.87
N GLY A 75 15.93 -20.81 -11.08
CA GLY A 75 15.34 -20.32 -12.33
C GLY A 75 16.39 -19.64 -13.19
N ILE A 76 15.94 -18.94 -14.24
CA ILE A 76 16.82 -18.21 -15.16
C ILE A 76 16.68 -16.71 -14.89
N ILE A 77 16.98 -16.29 -13.66
CA ILE A 77 16.87 -14.88 -13.21
C ILE A 77 18.21 -14.28 -12.77
N ASN A 78 19.26 -15.10 -12.67
CA ASN A 78 20.63 -14.66 -12.51
C ASN A 78 21.38 -14.84 -13.83
N ASN A 79 22.25 -13.89 -14.16
CA ASN A 79 23.13 -13.92 -15.31
C ASN A 79 24.43 -13.17 -14.99
N SER A 80 25.26 -12.87 -15.99
CA SER A 80 26.54 -12.21 -15.73
C SER A 80 26.46 -10.71 -15.38
N ALA A 81 25.27 -10.11 -15.41
CA ALA A 81 25.06 -8.72 -15.02
C ALA A 81 24.61 -8.63 -13.56
N TYR A 82 24.56 -7.42 -13.02
CA TYR A 82 23.96 -7.21 -11.70
C TYR A 82 22.46 -7.54 -11.72
N ASN A 83 22.03 -8.49 -10.89
CA ASN A 83 20.66 -8.93 -10.76
C ASN A 83 20.09 -8.52 -9.41
N ALA A 84 18.92 -7.86 -9.44
CA ALA A 84 18.19 -7.45 -8.25
C ALA A 84 16.68 -7.50 -8.47
N VAL A 85 15.96 -7.75 -7.38
CA VAL A 85 14.50 -7.74 -7.34
C VAL A 85 14.02 -6.30 -7.07
N LEU A 86 13.10 -5.83 -7.90
CA LEU A 86 12.46 -4.52 -7.78
C LEU A 86 11.09 -4.59 -7.10
N GLY A 87 10.56 -5.79 -6.83
CA GLY A 87 9.25 -6.00 -6.23
C GLY A 87 8.56 -7.26 -6.73
N PHE A 88 7.35 -7.47 -6.24
CA PHE A 88 6.47 -8.58 -6.63
C PHE A 88 5.07 -8.08 -6.94
N SER A 89 4.35 -8.76 -7.82
CA SER A 89 2.90 -8.55 -7.93
C SER A 89 2.20 -8.92 -6.63
N SER A 90 1.01 -8.34 -6.36
CA SER A 90 0.26 -8.57 -5.11
C SER A 90 -0.03 -10.06 -4.81
N ASP A 91 -0.13 -10.90 -5.84
CA ASP A 91 -0.35 -12.35 -5.77
C ASP A 91 0.95 -13.17 -5.64
N GLY A 92 2.11 -12.52 -5.64
CA GLY A 92 3.44 -13.14 -5.61
C GLY A 92 3.78 -13.96 -6.86
N GLN A 93 2.96 -13.92 -7.93
CA GLN A 93 3.15 -14.72 -9.13
C GLN A 93 4.10 -14.08 -10.14
N LYS A 94 4.41 -12.80 -9.99
CA LYS A 94 5.38 -12.08 -10.83
C LYS A 94 6.46 -11.45 -9.96
N MET A 95 7.70 -11.62 -10.38
CA MET A 95 8.86 -10.92 -9.85
C MET A 95 9.25 -9.83 -10.84
N PHE A 96 9.48 -8.62 -10.35
CA PHE A 96 9.99 -7.52 -11.15
C PHE A 96 11.50 -7.43 -10.94
N LEU A 97 12.24 -7.30 -12.03
CA LEU A 97 13.68 -7.45 -12.05
C LEU A 97 14.36 -6.24 -12.69
N CYS A 98 15.53 -5.90 -12.16
CA CYS A 98 16.43 -4.98 -12.81
C CYS A 98 17.07 -5.63 -14.04
N GLY A 99 17.25 -4.83 -15.09
CA GLY A 99 17.95 -5.22 -16.30
C GLY A 99 17.07 -5.93 -17.32
N HIS A 100 17.62 -6.00 -18.53
CA HIS A 100 17.08 -6.79 -19.62
C HIS A 100 17.84 -8.10 -19.79
N TYR A 101 17.11 -9.11 -20.25
CA TYR A 101 17.58 -10.47 -20.44
C TYR A 101 17.46 -10.81 -21.93
N THR A 102 18.37 -11.63 -22.45
CA THR A 102 18.19 -12.26 -23.76
C THR A 102 17.12 -13.34 -23.66
N TYR A 103 16.73 -13.93 -24.80
CA TYR A 103 15.77 -15.04 -24.83
C TYR A 103 16.26 -16.26 -24.01
N ASP A 104 17.57 -16.44 -23.92
CA ASP A 104 18.20 -17.53 -23.16
C ASP A 104 18.47 -17.14 -21.70
N GLY A 105 18.10 -15.92 -21.30
CA GLY A 105 18.26 -15.39 -19.93
C GLY A 105 19.61 -14.77 -19.62
N GLU A 106 20.49 -14.64 -20.62
CA GLU A 106 21.78 -13.96 -20.46
C GLU A 106 21.61 -12.44 -20.34
N ALA A 107 22.67 -11.75 -19.89
CA ALA A 107 22.69 -10.30 -19.82
C ALA A 107 22.50 -9.69 -21.22
N ALA A 108 21.45 -8.87 -21.39
CA ALA A 108 21.24 -8.16 -22.65
C ALA A 108 22.16 -6.94 -22.76
N GLY A 109 22.53 -6.55 -23.99
CA GLY A 109 23.25 -5.29 -24.25
C GLY A 109 22.40 -4.02 -24.08
N SER A 110 21.11 -4.18 -23.78
CA SER A 110 20.16 -3.09 -23.51
C SER A 110 19.85 -2.98 -22.01
N GLN A 111 19.36 -1.82 -21.57
CA GLN A 111 18.99 -1.56 -20.19
C GLN A 111 17.47 -1.47 -20.03
N GLY A 112 16.97 -1.71 -18.82
CA GLY A 112 15.56 -1.52 -18.46
C GLY A 112 15.12 -2.41 -17.32
N ILE A 113 13.89 -2.89 -17.40
CA ILE A 113 13.28 -3.77 -16.40
C ILE A 113 12.68 -4.99 -17.07
N SER A 114 12.52 -6.05 -16.30
CA SER A 114 11.93 -7.29 -16.79
C SER A 114 11.00 -7.91 -15.76
N VAL A 115 10.18 -8.85 -16.22
CA VAL A 115 9.23 -9.56 -15.38
C VAL A 115 9.39 -11.05 -15.55
N SER A 116 9.65 -11.74 -14.46
CA SER A 116 9.60 -13.19 -14.40
C SER A 116 8.32 -13.68 -13.75
N ARG A 117 7.85 -14.87 -14.13
CA ARG A 117 6.66 -15.51 -13.57
C ARG A 117 7.05 -16.71 -12.73
N ARG A 118 6.33 -16.92 -11.64
CA ARG A 118 6.51 -18.08 -10.78
C ARG A 118 5.98 -19.34 -11.48
N THR A 119 6.71 -20.43 -11.34
CA THR A 119 6.32 -21.77 -11.79
C THR A 119 6.58 -22.78 -10.67
N GLY A 120 6.11 -24.01 -10.81
CA GLY A 120 6.35 -25.07 -9.82
C GLY A 120 7.83 -25.45 -9.63
N VAL A 121 8.73 -25.02 -10.52
CA VAL A 121 10.16 -25.36 -10.49
C VAL A 121 11.09 -24.15 -10.31
N GLY A 122 10.54 -22.94 -10.25
CA GLY A 122 11.30 -21.69 -10.13
C GLY A 122 10.71 -20.55 -10.94
N TRP A 123 11.53 -19.56 -11.25
CA TRP A 123 11.16 -18.38 -12.03
C TRP A 123 11.42 -18.59 -13.53
N THR A 124 10.51 -18.14 -14.40
CA THR A 124 10.70 -18.18 -15.86
C THR A 124 11.86 -17.29 -16.31
N VAL A 125 12.29 -17.43 -17.56
CA VAL A 125 13.09 -16.39 -18.22
C VAL A 125 12.37 -15.04 -18.11
N PRO A 126 13.03 -13.97 -17.67
CA PRO A 126 12.44 -12.65 -17.56
C PRO A 126 12.03 -12.10 -18.92
N HIS A 127 10.81 -11.60 -19.01
CA HIS A 127 10.32 -10.88 -20.17
C HIS A 127 10.60 -9.39 -20.00
N ASN A 128 11.40 -8.81 -20.89
CA ASN A 128 11.75 -7.38 -20.87
C ASN A 128 10.51 -6.50 -21.08
N GLU A 129 10.43 -5.40 -20.34
CA GLU A 129 9.38 -4.39 -20.49
C GLU A 129 10.00 -3.07 -20.92
N THR A 130 9.44 -2.46 -21.96
CA THR A 130 9.96 -1.19 -22.47
C THR A 130 9.56 -0.03 -21.57
N VAL A 131 10.57 0.64 -21.01
CA VAL A 131 10.45 1.99 -20.45
C VAL A 131 11.02 2.97 -21.48
N PRO A 132 10.19 3.83 -22.09
CA PRO A 132 10.66 4.76 -23.13
C PRO A 132 11.78 5.67 -22.60
N ALA A 133 12.81 5.89 -23.42
CA ALA A 133 13.97 6.72 -23.09
C ALA A 133 14.72 6.33 -21.80
N PHE A 134 14.60 5.08 -21.34
CA PHE A 134 15.31 4.61 -20.16
C PHE A 134 16.82 4.64 -20.38
N GLN A 135 17.53 5.30 -19.48
CA GLN A 135 18.98 5.35 -19.44
C GLN A 135 19.43 5.34 -17.97
N ASN A 136 20.44 4.54 -17.66
CA ASN A 136 21.17 4.65 -16.42
C ASN A 136 22.66 4.41 -16.69
N LYS A 137 23.49 5.42 -16.48
CA LYS A 137 24.95 5.34 -16.62
C LYS A 137 25.63 4.87 -15.34
N SER A 138 24.91 4.89 -14.22
CA SER A 138 25.45 4.45 -12.94
C SER A 138 25.53 2.93 -12.87
N VAL A 139 26.55 2.46 -12.16
CA VAL A 139 26.66 1.06 -11.73
C VAL A 139 25.73 0.76 -10.56
N ALA A 140 25.27 1.79 -9.84
CA ALA A 140 24.21 1.66 -8.86
C ALA A 140 22.88 1.53 -9.60
N THR A 141 22.27 0.35 -9.48
CA THR A 141 20.99 0.06 -10.12
C THR A 141 20.04 -0.53 -9.08
N GLY A 142 18.81 -0.04 -9.06
CA GLY A 142 17.87 -0.38 -8.02
C GLY A 142 16.65 0.54 -8.02
N GLY A 143 15.61 0.10 -7.33
CA GLY A 143 14.35 0.80 -7.26
C GLY A 143 13.23 -0.12 -6.80
N HIS A 144 12.01 0.36 -6.97
CA HIS A 144 10.82 -0.34 -6.55
C HIS A 144 9.71 -0.22 -7.60
N ILE A 145 9.11 -1.36 -7.96
CA ILE A 145 7.89 -1.45 -8.75
C ILE A 145 6.76 -1.86 -7.81
N THR A 146 5.71 -1.04 -7.74
CA THR A 146 4.58 -1.29 -6.85
C THR A 146 3.87 -2.61 -7.16
N PRO A 147 3.20 -3.26 -6.18
CA PRO A 147 2.60 -4.59 -6.41
C PRO A 147 1.51 -4.66 -7.47
N ASP A 148 0.81 -3.55 -7.72
CA ASP A 148 -0.16 -3.39 -8.80
C ASP A 148 0.51 -3.06 -10.17
N LYS A 149 1.83 -2.92 -10.18
CA LYS A 149 2.67 -2.55 -11.33
C LYS A 149 2.23 -1.24 -11.97
N THR A 150 1.81 -0.25 -11.18
CA THR A 150 1.40 1.07 -11.68
C THR A 150 2.50 2.11 -11.58
N VAL A 151 3.46 1.94 -10.67
CA VAL A 151 4.56 2.89 -10.45
C VAL A 151 5.89 2.14 -10.41
N PHE A 152 6.88 2.70 -11.10
CA PHE A 152 8.27 2.32 -11.00
C PHE A 152 9.09 3.53 -10.54
N VAL A 153 9.67 3.48 -9.34
CA VAL A 153 10.66 4.46 -8.87
C VAL A 153 12.04 3.84 -8.87
N PHE A 154 13.05 4.60 -9.28
CA PHE A 154 14.42 4.08 -9.37
C PHE A 154 15.43 5.22 -9.30
N SER A 155 16.65 4.89 -8.87
CA SER A 155 17.79 5.80 -8.91
C SER A 155 18.56 5.61 -10.21
N ALA A 156 19.01 6.71 -10.85
CA ALA A 156 19.81 6.66 -12.06
C ALA A 156 20.70 7.89 -12.25
N ASP A 157 21.81 7.69 -12.96
CA ASP A 157 22.52 8.76 -13.68
C ASP A 157 21.98 8.82 -15.12
N ALA A 158 21.16 9.82 -15.40
CA ALA A 158 20.50 10.00 -16.68
C ALA A 158 20.61 11.47 -17.17
N GLY A 159 20.13 11.72 -18.39
CA GLY A 159 20.01 13.09 -18.88
C GLY A 159 19.09 13.92 -17.98
N GLY A 160 19.63 14.92 -17.28
CA GLY A 160 18.89 15.78 -16.37
C GLY A 160 19.00 15.43 -14.88
N THR A 161 19.90 14.52 -14.49
CA THR A 161 20.33 14.34 -13.09
C THR A 161 20.99 15.62 -12.57
N TYR A 162 20.67 16.04 -11.34
CA TYR A 162 21.29 17.20 -10.69
C TYR A 162 22.66 16.85 -10.07
N GLY A 163 22.71 15.73 -9.34
CA GLY A 163 23.90 15.21 -8.68
C GLY A 163 24.57 14.07 -9.45
N LYS A 164 24.93 13.00 -8.72
CA LYS A 164 25.48 11.78 -9.33
C LYS A 164 24.39 10.79 -9.72
N GLU A 165 23.56 10.39 -8.76
CA GLU A 165 22.36 9.59 -9.00
C GLU A 165 21.16 10.31 -8.41
N ASP A 166 20.11 10.43 -9.22
CA ASP A 166 18.86 11.04 -8.84
C ASP A 166 17.75 9.99 -8.89
N ILE A 167 16.66 10.24 -8.17
CA ILE A 167 15.46 9.41 -8.21
C ILE A 167 14.52 9.89 -9.32
N TYR A 168 14.07 8.91 -10.11
CA TYR A 168 13.11 9.05 -11.19
C TYR A 168 11.88 8.21 -10.92
N VAL A 169 10.77 8.58 -11.57
CA VAL A 169 9.54 7.79 -11.63
C VAL A 169 9.11 7.55 -13.06
N SER A 170 8.66 6.34 -13.35
CA SER A 170 7.88 6.01 -14.53
C SER A 170 6.53 5.46 -14.09
N LEU A 171 5.46 5.94 -14.73
CA LEU A 171 4.09 5.53 -14.44
C LEU A 171 3.61 4.58 -15.51
N ARG A 172 2.71 3.66 -15.14
CA ARG A 172 2.12 2.74 -16.10
C ARG A 172 0.74 3.22 -16.53
N ALA A 173 0.60 3.46 -17.84
CA ALA A 173 -0.66 3.78 -18.49
C ALA A 173 -1.12 2.55 -19.30
N GLY A 174 -2.03 1.76 -18.71
CA GLY A 174 -2.44 0.48 -19.28
C GLY A 174 -1.27 -0.52 -19.33
N THR A 175 -0.81 -0.89 -20.52
CA THR A 175 0.29 -1.84 -20.70
C THR A 175 1.67 -1.18 -20.79
N LYS A 176 1.73 0.14 -21.02
CA LYS A 176 2.97 0.86 -21.33
C LYS A 176 3.45 1.69 -20.15
N TRP A 177 4.76 1.78 -20.00
CA TRP A 177 5.43 2.72 -19.10
C TRP A 177 5.59 4.08 -19.76
N THR A 178 5.56 5.15 -18.98
CA THR A 178 5.90 6.50 -19.43
C THR A 178 7.41 6.70 -19.45
N GLU A 179 7.88 7.75 -20.11
CA GLU A 179 9.27 8.21 -19.94
C GLU A 179 9.55 8.52 -18.46
N PRO A 180 10.77 8.23 -17.97
CA PRO A 180 11.18 8.58 -16.62
C PRO A 180 11.13 10.09 -16.38
N LYS A 181 10.51 10.48 -15.26
CA LYS A 181 10.47 11.86 -14.78
C LYS A 181 11.31 11.98 -13.51
N ASN A 182 12.24 12.93 -13.49
CA ASN A 182 13.02 13.28 -12.29
C ASN A 182 12.06 13.80 -11.20
N LEU A 183 12.24 13.36 -9.94
CA LEU A 183 11.35 13.74 -8.83
C LEU A 183 11.51 15.19 -8.33
N GLY A 184 12.48 15.92 -8.87
CA GLY A 184 12.70 17.34 -8.61
C GLY A 184 13.61 17.62 -7.42
N ALA A 185 14.00 18.89 -7.31
CA ALA A 185 15.09 19.35 -6.44
C ALA A 185 14.83 19.26 -4.92
N VAL A 186 13.61 18.90 -4.50
CA VAL A 186 13.30 18.64 -3.08
C VAL A 186 13.87 17.29 -2.64
N ILE A 187 13.81 16.30 -3.52
CA ILE A 187 14.35 14.96 -3.27
C ILE A 187 15.77 14.89 -3.80
N ASN A 188 15.94 15.27 -5.07
CA ASN A 188 17.20 15.11 -5.78
C ASN A 188 18.09 16.33 -5.56
N THR A 189 19.29 16.12 -5.05
CA THR A 189 20.22 17.17 -4.64
C THR A 189 21.52 17.08 -5.45
N GLU A 190 22.55 17.84 -5.08
CA GLU A 190 23.90 17.67 -5.64
C GLU A 190 24.59 16.37 -5.15
N ASN A 191 23.98 15.69 -4.18
CA ASN A 191 24.48 14.47 -3.57
C ASN A 191 24.02 13.22 -4.36
N GLN A 192 24.08 12.05 -3.71
CA GLN A 192 23.62 10.78 -4.26
C GLN A 192 22.30 10.41 -3.61
N GLU A 193 21.25 10.20 -4.41
CA GLU A 193 19.97 9.65 -3.96
C GLU A 193 19.75 8.26 -4.55
N LEU A 194 19.76 7.24 -3.68
CA LEU A 194 19.82 5.83 -4.05
C LEU A 194 18.71 4.99 -3.43
N SER A 195 18.48 3.83 -4.05
CA SER A 195 17.62 2.76 -3.52
C SER A 195 16.22 3.23 -3.06
N PRO A 196 15.45 3.89 -3.95
CA PRO A 196 14.13 4.39 -3.59
C PRO A 196 13.14 3.24 -3.37
N TRP A 197 12.26 3.42 -2.39
CA TRP A 197 11.17 2.52 -2.07
C TRP A 197 9.88 3.30 -1.80
N LEU A 198 8.80 2.90 -2.44
CA LEU A 198 7.48 3.50 -2.22
C LEU A 198 6.67 2.66 -1.24
N SER A 199 5.99 3.34 -0.32
CA SER A 199 4.92 2.72 0.47
C SER A 199 3.82 2.17 -0.43
N ALA A 200 3.07 1.19 0.08
CA ALA A 200 2.01 0.52 -0.67
C ALA A 200 0.90 1.49 -1.14
N ASP A 201 0.65 2.58 -0.41
CA ASP A 201 -0.30 3.63 -0.78
C ASP A 201 0.29 4.70 -1.72
N THR A 202 1.57 4.58 -2.09
CA THR A 202 2.32 5.48 -2.97
C THR A 202 2.44 6.93 -2.46
N LYS A 203 2.26 7.14 -1.16
CA LYS A 203 2.34 8.47 -0.54
C LYS A 203 3.69 8.73 0.10
N THR A 204 4.32 7.73 0.69
CA THR A 204 5.63 7.87 1.33
C THR A 204 6.71 7.28 0.44
N LEU A 205 7.74 8.07 0.16
CA LEU A 205 8.97 7.62 -0.46
C LEU A 205 10.05 7.47 0.61
N TYR A 206 10.72 6.33 0.64
CA TYR A 206 11.94 6.10 1.38
C TYR A 206 13.10 6.03 0.41
N PHE A 207 14.24 6.61 0.76
CA PHE A 207 15.44 6.55 -0.07
C PHE A 207 16.68 6.81 0.77
N ALA A 208 17.84 6.37 0.28
CA ALA A 208 19.12 6.65 0.90
C ALA A 208 19.76 7.89 0.27
N SER A 209 20.39 8.74 1.09
CA SER A 209 21.16 9.88 0.62
C SER A 209 22.41 10.12 1.46
N ASN A 210 23.49 10.57 0.82
CA ASN A 210 24.71 11.03 1.50
C ASN A 210 24.72 12.54 1.76
N SER A 211 23.55 13.19 1.69
CA SER A 211 23.39 14.61 2.03
C SER A 211 23.69 14.95 3.50
N SER A 212 23.62 13.96 4.42
CA SER A 212 24.01 14.15 5.82
C SER A 212 25.53 14.08 6.05
N SER A 213 26.27 13.34 5.20
CA SER A 213 27.72 13.22 5.26
C SER A 213 28.24 12.59 3.97
N PRO A 214 29.31 13.10 3.33
CA PRO A 214 29.83 12.56 2.07
C PRO A 214 30.19 11.07 2.10
N ASP A 215 30.62 10.56 3.26
CA ASP A 215 31.12 9.19 3.44
C ASP A 215 30.05 8.19 3.90
N ASN A 216 28.87 8.67 4.33
CA ASN A 216 27.79 7.84 4.86
C ASN A 216 26.52 7.97 4.02
N PHE A 217 25.60 7.01 4.15
CA PHE A 217 24.26 7.10 3.56
C PHE A 217 23.26 6.91 4.68
N ASP A 218 22.34 7.87 4.80
CA ASP A 218 21.23 7.78 5.72
C ASP A 218 19.95 7.50 4.94
N ILE A 219 19.01 6.76 5.53
CA ILE A 219 17.66 6.61 5.00
C ILE A 219 16.81 7.80 5.41
N PHE A 220 16.16 8.39 4.42
CA PHE A 220 15.20 9.48 4.55
C PHE A 220 13.80 9.03 4.13
N SER A 221 12.79 9.72 4.64
CA SER A 221 11.41 9.61 4.17
C SER A 221 10.87 10.97 3.70
N CYS A 222 10.10 10.96 2.61
CA CYS A 222 9.34 12.10 2.10
C CYS A 222 7.88 11.73 1.87
N GLU A 223 6.96 12.67 2.10
CA GLU A 223 5.55 12.53 1.76
C GLU A 223 5.24 13.22 0.44
N ARG A 224 4.49 12.54 -0.42
CA ARG A 224 3.99 13.09 -1.68
C ARG A 224 2.83 14.03 -1.38
N LEU A 225 2.96 15.30 -1.76
CA LEU A 225 2.00 16.34 -1.38
C LEU A 225 0.84 16.49 -2.38
N ASP A 226 0.98 15.96 -3.60
CA ASP A 226 -0.05 15.97 -4.63
C ASP A 226 0.14 14.85 -5.69
N SER A 227 -0.58 14.93 -6.81
CA SER A 227 -0.53 13.95 -7.90
C SER A 227 0.63 14.13 -8.90
N THR A 228 1.45 15.18 -8.78
CA THR A 228 2.40 15.62 -9.82
C THR A 228 3.73 14.88 -9.83
N TRP A 229 4.04 14.11 -8.78
CA TRP A 229 5.33 13.43 -8.55
C TRP A 229 6.55 14.35 -8.45
N THR A 230 6.34 15.67 -8.43
CA THR A 230 7.39 16.68 -8.26
C THR A 230 7.19 17.58 -7.06
N ASN A 231 6.11 17.35 -6.29
CA ASN A 231 5.79 18.09 -5.09
C ASN A 231 5.83 17.14 -3.88
N TRP A 232 6.89 17.26 -3.10
CA TRP A 232 7.22 16.39 -1.97
C TRP A 232 7.49 17.23 -0.74
N SER A 233 7.24 16.68 0.44
CA SER A 233 7.72 17.28 1.69
C SER A 233 9.24 17.27 1.72
N PRO A 234 9.89 18.16 2.49
CA PRO A 234 11.31 18.07 2.76
C PRO A 234 11.69 16.68 3.31
N PRO A 235 12.85 16.11 2.92
CA PRO A 235 13.32 14.83 3.44
C PRO A 235 13.50 14.83 4.95
N LYS A 236 12.91 13.83 5.59
CA LYS A 236 13.08 13.57 7.02
C LYS A 236 14.00 12.39 7.21
N ASN A 237 15.18 12.64 7.79
CA ASN A 237 16.10 11.60 8.22
C ASN A 237 15.42 10.68 9.25
N LEU A 238 15.49 9.36 9.06
CA LEU A 238 14.81 8.41 9.94
C LEU A 238 15.48 8.28 11.32
N GLY A 239 16.74 8.68 11.44
CA GLY A 239 17.52 8.60 12.67
C GLY A 239 17.66 7.18 13.21
N ALA A 240 18.17 7.08 14.45
CA ALA A 240 18.26 5.80 15.13
C ALA A 240 16.85 5.19 15.40
N PRO A 241 16.70 3.85 15.34
CA PRO A 241 17.75 2.86 15.15
C PRO A 241 18.07 2.53 13.68
N VAL A 242 17.38 3.16 12.72
CA VAL A 242 17.55 2.85 11.30
C VAL A 242 18.92 3.33 10.85
N ASN A 243 19.16 4.64 10.97
CA ASN A 243 20.42 5.27 10.59
C ASN A 243 21.45 5.15 11.70
N SER A 244 22.70 4.96 11.29
CA SER A 244 23.85 4.70 12.15
C SER A 244 25.10 5.42 11.61
N ASP A 245 26.28 5.09 12.13
CA ASP A 245 27.54 5.63 11.59
C ASP A 245 27.99 4.90 10.30
N GLY A 246 27.17 3.97 9.78
CA GLY A 246 27.43 3.23 8.55
C GLY A 246 26.77 3.84 7.31
N ARG A 247 26.63 3.01 6.26
CA ARG A 247 25.83 3.32 5.08
C ARG A 247 24.56 2.49 5.10
N GLU A 248 23.43 3.14 5.25
CA GLU A 248 22.11 2.53 5.20
C GLU A 248 21.51 2.68 3.79
N LEU A 249 21.18 1.54 3.17
CA LEU A 249 20.68 1.45 1.80
C LEU A 249 19.51 0.47 1.72
N PHE A 250 18.80 0.48 0.59
CA PHE A 250 17.83 -0.55 0.21
C PHE A 250 16.72 -0.79 1.25
N TYR A 251 16.13 0.30 1.74
CA TYR A 251 14.93 0.22 2.56
C TYR A 251 13.81 -0.50 1.80
N SER A 252 13.17 -1.47 2.42
CA SER A 252 11.98 -2.13 1.88
C SER A 252 11.00 -2.47 2.97
N THR A 253 9.71 -2.48 2.62
CA THR A 253 8.65 -2.83 3.55
C THR A 253 7.59 -3.69 2.88
N CYS A 254 7.18 -4.74 3.58
CA CYS A 254 6.05 -5.57 3.18
C CYS A 254 5.33 -6.08 4.43
N ALA A 255 4.00 -5.91 4.46
CA ALA A 255 3.16 -6.18 5.61
C ALA A 255 3.70 -5.49 6.90
N ASN A 256 4.09 -6.27 7.91
CA ASN A 256 4.60 -5.77 9.20
C ASN A 256 6.11 -5.98 9.36
N LYS A 257 6.86 -6.09 8.27
CA LYS A 257 8.32 -6.24 8.28
C LYS A 257 8.96 -5.16 7.42
N ILE A 258 10.01 -4.54 7.95
CA ILE A 258 10.86 -3.62 7.23
C ILE A 258 12.26 -4.22 7.21
N PHE A 259 12.88 -4.15 6.04
CA PHE A 259 14.28 -4.51 5.83
C PHE A 259 15.05 -3.31 5.31
N TYR A 260 16.34 -3.31 5.58
CA TYR A 260 17.32 -2.42 4.96
C TYR A 260 18.69 -3.05 5.12
N THR A 261 19.70 -2.52 4.44
CA THR A 261 21.08 -2.99 4.59
C THR A 261 21.91 -1.92 5.28
N SER A 262 22.85 -2.33 6.13
CA SER A 262 23.75 -1.41 6.84
C SER A 262 25.17 -1.96 6.87
N THR A 263 26.15 -1.07 6.66
CA THR A 263 27.57 -1.41 6.79
C THR A 263 28.08 -1.30 8.23
N PHE A 264 27.28 -0.74 9.14
CA PHE A 264 27.66 -0.57 10.53
C PHE A 264 27.72 -1.91 11.24
N LYS A 265 28.88 -2.28 11.79
CA LYS A 265 29.11 -3.59 12.45
C LYS A 265 28.63 -4.76 11.58
N SER A 266 29.01 -4.70 10.30
CA SER A 266 28.71 -5.70 9.28
C SER A 266 29.82 -6.77 9.26
N ASP A 267 29.46 -8.01 9.00
CA ASP A 267 30.42 -9.11 8.79
C ASP A 267 31.05 -9.04 7.38
N GLY A 268 30.33 -8.43 6.43
CA GLY A 268 30.77 -8.10 5.06
C GLY A 268 30.71 -6.59 4.75
N LEU A 269 30.42 -6.24 3.50
CA LEU A 269 30.25 -4.83 3.10
C LEU A 269 28.88 -4.27 3.49
N GLY A 270 27.83 -5.09 3.52
CA GLY A 270 26.48 -4.69 3.88
C GLY A 270 25.68 -5.87 4.44
N ASP A 271 25.07 -5.65 5.61
CA ASP A 271 24.28 -6.65 6.34
C ASP A 271 22.79 -6.31 6.30
N ILE A 272 21.92 -7.29 6.07
CA ILE A 272 20.46 -7.13 6.19
C ILE A 272 20.07 -6.93 7.66
N ARG A 273 19.30 -5.87 7.89
CA ARG A 273 18.68 -5.50 9.15
C ARG A 273 17.18 -5.67 9.05
N GLU A 274 16.56 -6.25 10.07
CA GLU A 274 15.11 -6.31 10.20
C GLU A 274 14.67 -5.38 11.34
N ILE A 275 13.68 -4.52 11.07
CA ILE A 275 12.93 -3.82 12.10
C ILE A 275 11.46 -4.20 11.99
N LYS A 276 10.84 -4.33 13.16
CA LYS A 276 9.39 -4.28 13.22
C LYS A 276 8.99 -2.81 13.13
N PRO A 277 8.00 -2.45 12.31
CA PRO A 277 7.40 -1.14 12.38
C PRO A 277 7.07 -0.85 13.85
N PRO A 278 7.27 0.38 14.35
CA PRO A 278 6.82 0.72 15.68
C PRO A 278 5.38 0.25 15.81
N LYS A 279 5.08 -0.54 16.85
CA LYS A 279 3.70 -0.74 17.25
C LYS A 279 3.16 0.67 17.46
N VAL A 280 2.30 1.12 16.56
CA VAL A 280 1.46 2.26 16.88
C VAL A 280 0.60 1.73 18.01
N GLU A 281 1.02 1.99 19.25
CA GLU A 281 0.13 1.99 20.39
C GLU A 281 -0.83 3.16 20.16
N VAL A 282 -1.73 2.96 19.21
CA VAL A 282 -3.04 3.57 19.32
C VAL A 282 -3.55 2.95 20.61
N ALA A 283 -3.51 3.69 21.70
CA ALA A 283 -4.29 3.36 22.88
C ALA A 283 -5.68 3.07 22.33
N ALA A 284 -6.08 1.80 22.33
CA ALA A 284 -7.33 1.39 21.73
C ALA A 284 -8.39 2.28 22.40
N PRO A 285 -9.06 3.19 21.68
CA PRO A 285 -10.24 3.77 22.25
C PRO A 285 -11.13 2.57 22.56
N GLU A 286 -11.59 2.47 23.81
CA GLU A 286 -12.53 1.42 24.17
C GLU A 286 -13.60 1.36 23.07
N PRO A 287 -13.93 0.17 22.56
CA PRO A 287 -14.88 0.06 21.47
C PRO A 287 -16.22 0.59 21.96
N LYS A 288 -16.52 1.85 21.65
CA LYS A 288 -17.87 2.37 21.74
C LYS A 288 -18.63 1.71 20.61
N LYS A 289 -19.62 0.89 21.01
CA LYS A 289 -20.61 0.29 20.11
C LYS A 289 -21.20 1.38 19.22
N ASP A 290 -20.80 1.40 17.96
CA ASP A 290 -21.65 1.49 16.77
C ASP A 290 -20.85 2.02 15.58
N SER A 291 -20.06 1.12 14.98
CA SER A 291 -19.65 1.07 13.56
C SER A 291 -18.66 -0.09 13.38
N ILE A 292 -19.02 -1.27 13.92
CA ILE A 292 -18.32 -2.51 13.61
C ILE A 292 -18.68 -2.86 12.16
N PRO A 293 -17.71 -3.04 11.23
CA PRO A 293 -17.99 -3.73 9.97
C PRO A 293 -18.62 -5.07 10.32
N LYS A 294 -19.88 -5.28 9.94
CA LYS A 294 -20.59 -6.52 10.28
C LYS A 294 -19.74 -7.70 9.82
N GLU A 295 -19.49 -8.65 10.71
CA GLU A 295 -18.89 -9.93 10.29
C GLU A 295 -19.80 -10.53 9.22
N VAL A 296 -19.21 -10.99 8.13
CA VAL A 296 -20.03 -11.54 7.04
C VAL A 296 -20.67 -12.83 7.53
N PRO A 297 -22.00 -12.99 7.43
CA PRO A 297 -22.64 -14.26 7.76
C PRO A 297 -22.11 -15.36 6.84
N ILE A 298 -21.55 -16.39 7.45
CA ILE A 298 -21.03 -17.58 6.77
C ILE A 298 -22.22 -18.45 6.35
N ALA A 299 -22.36 -18.72 5.05
CA ALA A 299 -23.46 -19.52 4.53
C ALA A 299 -23.21 -21.03 4.69
N LYS A 300 -21.95 -21.48 4.56
CA LYS A 300 -21.58 -22.88 4.70
C LYS A 300 -20.08 -23.06 4.98
N GLU A 301 -19.77 -23.90 5.95
CA GLU A 301 -18.41 -24.32 6.31
C GLU A 301 -18.14 -25.75 5.85
N ILE A 302 -17.00 -26.01 5.18
CA ILE A 302 -16.57 -27.37 4.81
C ILE A 302 -15.24 -27.69 5.52
N VAL A 303 -15.32 -28.54 6.55
CA VAL A 303 -14.18 -28.94 7.39
C VAL A 303 -13.58 -30.26 6.86
N PRO A 304 -12.27 -30.33 6.56
CA PRO A 304 -11.62 -31.58 6.18
C PRO A 304 -11.33 -32.50 7.38
N GLU A 305 -11.29 -33.82 7.16
CA GLU A 305 -10.93 -34.83 8.18
C GLU A 305 -9.44 -34.76 8.61
N LYS A 306 -8.59 -34.00 7.90
CA LYS A 306 -7.15 -33.82 8.20
C LYS A 306 -6.77 -32.33 8.25
N PRO A 307 -5.76 -31.94 9.07
CA PRO A 307 -5.31 -30.55 9.15
C PRO A 307 -4.80 -30.05 7.79
N TYR A 308 -5.39 -28.97 7.29
CA TYR A 308 -5.08 -28.34 6.01
C TYR A 308 -4.21 -27.10 6.22
N ASN A 309 -3.08 -27.04 5.50
CA ASN A 309 -2.09 -25.94 5.56
C ASN A 309 -2.05 -25.09 4.26
N GLY A 310 -3.01 -25.23 3.35
CA GLY A 310 -3.08 -24.45 2.10
C GLY A 310 -3.99 -23.21 2.18
N LEU A 311 -4.22 -22.54 1.05
CA LEU A 311 -5.12 -21.37 0.95
C LEU A 311 -6.58 -21.74 1.22
N THR A 312 -7.29 -20.91 1.98
CA THR A 312 -8.74 -21.04 2.17
C THR A 312 -9.46 -20.45 0.96
N LYS A 313 -10.18 -21.30 0.22
CA LYS A 313 -11.06 -20.88 -0.88
C LYS A 313 -12.30 -20.18 -0.31
N ILE A 314 -12.53 -18.95 -0.71
CA ILE A 314 -13.75 -18.20 -0.46
C ILE A 314 -14.54 -18.16 -1.75
N PHE A 315 -15.83 -18.47 -1.71
CA PHE A 315 -16.69 -18.34 -2.88
C PHE A 315 -18.08 -17.89 -2.48
N GLY A 316 -18.89 -17.47 -3.43
CA GLY A 316 -20.30 -17.19 -3.18
C GLY A 316 -20.89 -16.25 -4.20
N LYS A 317 -21.92 -15.52 -3.78
CA LYS A 317 -22.70 -14.65 -4.66
C LYS A 317 -22.81 -13.22 -4.15
N THR A 318 -22.74 -12.27 -5.07
CA THR A 318 -23.16 -10.88 -4.90
C THR A 318 -24.58 -10.72 -5.44
N THR A 319 -25.50 -10.26 -4.59
CA THR A 319 -26.92 -10.12 -4.93
C THR A 319 -27.48 -8.77 -4.49
N ASP A 320 -28.47 -8.26 -5.21
CA ASP A 320 -29.26 -7.10 -4.82
C ASP A 320 -30.03 -7.41 -3.51
N SER A 321 -29.94 -6.51 -2.53
CA SER A 321 -30.56 -6.71 -1.21
C SER A 321 -32.08 -6.63 -1.21
N GLU A 322 -32.68 -5.97 -2.21
CA GLU A 322 -34.12 -5.76 -2.36
C GLU A 322 -34.76 -6.82 -3.26
N THR A 323 -34.13 -7.11 -4.41
CA THR A 323 -34.69 -8.03 -5.42
C THR A 323 -34.15 -9.45 -5.32
N GLY A 324 -32.98 -9.63 -4.70
CA GLY A 324 -32.25 -10.91 -4.71
C GLY A 324 -31.59 -11.25 -6.04
N GLY A 325 -31.68 -10.36 -7.05
CA GLY A 325 -31.05 -10.54 -8.35
C GLY A 325 -29.52 -10.58 -8.27
N ALA A 326 -28.88 -11.27 -9.21
CA ALA A 326 -27.43 -11.31 -9.29
C ALA A 326 -26.82 -9.94 -9.65
N VAL A 327 -25.66 -9.63 -9.05
CA VAL A 327 -24.97 -8.35 -9.29
C VAL A 327 -23.51 -8.62 -9.63
N ALA A 328 -23.06 -8.23 -10.83
CA ALA A 328 -21.64 -8.21 -11.15
C ALA A 328 -20.93 -7.13 -10.32
N ALA A 329 -19.77 -7.45 -9.75
CA ALA A 329 -19.10 -6.58 -8.79
C ALA A 329 -17.58 -6.79 -8.77
N ASN A 330 -16.85 -5.72 -8.48
CA ASN A 330 -15.43 -5.79 -8.14
C ASN A 330 -15.30 -6.04 -6.64
N ILE A 331 -14.51 -7.05 -6.25
CA ILE A 331 -14.32 -7.44 -4.86
C ILE A 331 -12.82 -7.38 -4.55
N VAL A 332 -12.48 -6.69 -3.46
CA VAL A 332 -11.10 -6.57 -2.96
C VAL A 332 -11.04 -7.05 -1.52
N PHE A 333 -10.21 -8.04 -1.25
CA PHE A 333 -9.91 -8.51 0.10
C PHE A 333 -8.58 -7.90 0.56
N TYR A 334 -8.61 -7.10 1.62
CA TYR A 334 -7.44 -6.48 2.26
C TYR A 334 -7.08 -7.27 3.52
N GLY A 335 -5.92 -7.92 3.52
CA GLY A 335 -5.39 -8.65 4.68
C GLY A 335 -3.87 -8.76 4.58
N PRO A 336 -3.27 -9.89 5.00
CA PRO A 336 -1.83 -10.12 4.83
C PRO A 336 -1.38 -10.07 3.36
N ASN A 337 -2.27 -10.46 2.45
CA ASN A 337 -2.18 -10.18 1.02
C ASN A 337 -3.43 -9.41 0.56
N VAL A 338 -3.33 -8.74 -0.60
CA VAL A 338 -4.48 -8.10 -1.25
C VAL A 338 -4.94 -8.97 -2.41
N VAL A 339 -6.21 -9.38 -2.41
CA VAL A 339 -6.78 -10.26 -3.44
C VAL A 339 -7.90 -9.53 -4.17
N PHE A 340 -7.77 -9.42 -5.49
CA PHE A 340 -8.76 -8.80 -6.37
C PHE A 340 -9.50 -9.88 -7.14
N VAL A 341 -10.83 -9.90 -7.05
CA VAL A 341 -11.68 -10.82 -7.82
C VAL A 341 -12.89 -10.06 -8.37
N MET A 342 -13.46 -10.59 -9.44
CA MET A 342 -14.71 -10.06 -10.00
C MET A 342 -15.81 -11.10 -9.83
N ALA A 343 -16.96 -10.66 -9.32
CA ALA A 343 -18.19 -11.42 -9.44
C ALA A 343 -18.71 -11.32 -10.88
N SER A 344 -19.01 -12.47 -11.47
CA SER A 344 -19.59 -12.58 -12.82
C SER A 344 -20.96 -11.90 -12.95
N GLU A 345 -21.52 -11.84 -14.15
CA GLU A 345 -22.90 -11.39 -14.39
C GLU A 345 -23.94 -12.23 -13.61
N ALA A 346 -23.63 -13.50 -13.34
CA ALA A 346 -24.44 -14.36 -12.47
C ALA A 346 -24.22 -14.09 -10.97
N GLY A 347 -23.43 -13.06 -10.62
CA GLY A 347 -23.06 -12.68 -9.27
C GLY A 347 -22.06 -13.62 -8.61
N ILE A 348 -21.56 -14.64 -9.30
CA ILE A 348 -20.71 -15.68 -8.71
C ILE A 348 -19.25 -15.21 -8.67
N TYR A 349 -18.59 -15.40 -7.53
CA TYR A 349 -17.17 -15.13 -7.34
C TYR A 349 -16.47 -16.27 -6.59
N GLU A 350 -15.14 -16.32 -6.76
CA GLU A 350 -14.23 -17.21 -6.03
C GLU A 350 -12.90 -16.48 -5.78
N ALA A 351 -12.30 -16.69 -4.62
CA ALA A 351 -11.03 -16.13 -4.18
C ALA A 351 -10.26 -17.15 -3.33
N GLU A 352 -8.94 -17.07 -3.30
CA GLU A 352 -8.10 -17.87 -2.41
C GLU A 352 -7.41 -16.95 -1.39
N LEU A 353 -7.71 -17.13 -0.11
CA LEU A 353 -7.20 -16.30 0.98
C LEU A 353 -6.26 -17.10 1.88
N LEU A 354 -5.33 -16.42 2.54
CA LEU A 354 -4.46 -17.06 3.52
C LEU A 354 -5.29 -17.49 4.74
N PRO A 355 -5.16 -18.75 5.20
CA PRO A 355 -5.84 -19.20 6.40
C PRO A 355 -5.34 -18.42 7.62
N LYS A 356 -6.06 -18.55 8.75
CA LYS A 356 -5.68 -17.96 10.04
C LYS A 356 -5.46 -16.44 10.03
N SER A 357 -6.10 -15.73 9.11
CA SER A 357 -5.90 -14.30 8.85
C SER A 357 -7.20 -13.52 8.99
N VAL A 358 -7.11 -12.20 9.11
CA VAL A 358 -8.27 -11.31 9.09
C VAL A 358 -8.23 -10.49 7.82
N TYR A 359 -9.35 -10.42 7.10
CA TYR A 359 -9.52 -9.61 5.92
C TYR A 359 -10.62 -8.58 6.12
N SER A 360 -10.42 -7.39 5.56
CA SER A 360 -11.49 -6.45 5.24
C SER A 360 -11.86 -6.65 3.77
N VAL A 361 -13.13 -6.91 3.46
CA VAL A 361 -13.62 -7.05 2.09
C VAL A 361 -14.33 -5.77 1.66
N ARG A 362 -13.95 -5.22 0.51
CA ARG A 362 -14.61 -4.11 -0.18
C ARG A 362 -15.24 -4.63 -1.46
N VAL A 363 -16.51 -4.30 -1.70
CA VAL A 363 -17.23 -4.69 -2.91
C VAL A 363 -17.84 -3.46 -3.55
N GLU A 364 -17.55 -3.27 -4.84
CA GLU A 364 -18.01 -2.13 -5.64
C GLU A 364 -18.81 -2.62 -6.85
N ALA A 365 -19.99 -2.06 -7.07
CA ALA A 365 -20.83 -2.39 -8.22
C ALA A 365 -21.59 -1.14 -8.71
N GLN A 366 -21.72 -1.00 -10.03
CA GLN A 366 -22.48 0.09 -10.62
C GLN A 366 -23.96 -0.02 -10.25
N GLY A 367 -24.56 1.08 -9.79
CA GLY A 367 -25.94 1.14 -9.33
C GLY A 367 -26.13 0.74 -7.87
N TYR A 368 -25.06 0.41 -7.14
CA TYR A 368 -25.10 -0.03 -5.73
C TYR A 368 -24.18 0.82 -4.85
N PHE A 369 -24.48 0.83 -3.55
CA PHE A 369 -23.55 1.32 -2.54
C PHE A 369 -22.42 0.33 -2.31
N GLY A 370 -21.21 0.85 -2.07
CA GLY A 370 -20.06 0.04 -1.68
C GLY A 370 -20.35 -0.79 -0.43
N TYR A 371 -19.98 -2.06 -0.44
CA TYR A 371 -20.13 -2.97 0.69
C TYR A 371 -18.77 -3.18 1.35
N LEU A 372 -18.71 -2.98 2.67
CA LEU A 372 -17.52 -3.22 3.49
C LEU A 372 -17.85 -4.20 4.62
N ALA A 373 -17.04 -5.24 4.77
CA ALA A 373 -17.18 -6.17 5.87
C ALA A 373 -15.82 -6.73 6.32
N LYS A 374 -15.82 -7.43 7.46
CA LYS A 374 -14.64 -8.13 7.98
C LYS A 374 -14.87 -9.64 7.94
N ILE A 375 -13.83 -10.37 7.56
CA ILE A 375 -13.79 -11.83 7.52
C ILE A 375 -12.65 -12.28 8.43
N ASN A 376 -12.97 -13.09 9.44
CA ASN A 376 -11.99 -13.60 10.40
C ASN A 376 -11.77 -15.10 10.19
N LEU A 377 -10.64 -15.44 9.57
CA LEU A 377 -10.24 -16.83 9.31
C LEU A 377 -9.38 -17.43 10.44
N ILE A 378 -9.11 -16.70 11.54
CA ILE A 378 -8.22 -17.13 12.64
C ILE A 378 -8.73 -18.41 13.31
N LYS A 379 -10.03 -18.50 13.57
CA LYS A 379 -10.63 -19.61 14.31
C LYS A 379 -11.13 -20.75 13.40
N LEU A 380 -11.08 -20.56 12.09
CA LEU A 380 -11.67 -21.47 11.13
C LEU A 380 -10.65 -22.52 10.67
N LYS A 381 -11.03 -23.80 10.72
CA LYS A 381 -10.25 -24.94 10.22
C LYS A 381 -10.82 -25.41 8.87
N LEU A 382 -10.83 -24.55 7.85
CA LEU A 382 -11.62 -24.76 6.63
C LEU A 382 -10.79 -24.70 5.36
N ARG A 383 -11.14 -25.55 4.39
CA ARG A 383 -10.62 -25.50 3.01
C ARG A 383 -11.42 -24.55 2.14
N GLU A 384 -12.74 -24.53 2.33
CA GLU A 384 -13.67 -23.71 1.54
C GLU A 384 -14.70 -23.02 2.44
N LEU A 385 -15.05 -21.78 2.10
CA LEU A 385 -16.00 -20.94 2.82
C LEU A 385 -16.95 -20.25 1.84
N GLU A 386 -18.24 -20.50 2.00
CA GLU A 386 -19.26 -19.80 1.21
C GLU A 386 -19.69 -18.49 1.90
N ILE A 387 -19.54 -17.37 1.19
CA ILE A 387 -19.88 -16.03 1.64
C ILE A 387 -20.79 -15.37 0.61
N ASN A 388 -22.01 -15.03 1.02
CA ASN A 388 -22.97 -14.36 0.14
C ASN A 388 -23.12 -12.89 0.56
N MET A 389 -22.85 -11.97 -0.37
CA MET A 389 -22.79 -10.53 -0.13
C MET A 389 -24.01 -9.83 -0.75
N LYS A 390 -24.80 -9.17 0.10
CA LYS A 390 -26.00 -8.45 -0.35
C LYS A 390 -25.68 -6.96 -0.53
N LEU A 391 -25.78 -6.47 -1.76
CA LEU A 391 -25.49 -5.11 -2.15
C LEU A 391 -26.76 -4.27 -2.17
N ARG A 392 -26.71 -3.08 -1.58
CA ARG A 392 -27.86 -2.20 -1.50
C ARG A 392 -27.94 -1.33 -2.75
N PRO A 393 -29.04 -1.35 -3.52
CA PRO A 393 -29.17 -0.50 -4.69
C PRO A 393 -29.26 0.98 -4.30
N ILE A 394 -28.76 1.83 -5.19
CA ILE A 394 -28.85 3.28 -5.07
C ILE A 394 -30.28 3.71 -5.37
N ALA A 395 -30.91 4.50 -4.50
CA ALA A 395 -32.21 5.11 -4.76
C ALA A 395 -32.22 6.61 -4.45
N LEU A 396 -33.02 7.35 -5.21
CA LEU A 396 -33.18 8.79 -5.04
C LEU A 396 -33.74 9.10 -3.66
N GLY A 397 -33.19 10.13 -3.01
CA GLY A 397 -33.66 10.60 -1.71
C GLY A 397 -33.21 9.77 -0.51
N ILE A 398 -32.45 8.69 -0.69
CA ILE A 398 -31.79 7.99 0.41
C ILE A 398 -30.64 8.85 0.93
N SER A 399 -30.68 9.19 2.22
CA SER A 399 -29.57 9.78 2.97
C SER A 399 -28.70 8.67 3.57
N ILE A 400 -27.39 8.85 3.46
CA ILE A 400 -26.36 7.95 3.98
C ILE A 400 -25.52 8.75 4.98
N ASN A 401 -25.52 8.29 6.23
CA ASN A 401 -24.68 8.85 7.27
C ASN A 401 -23.22 8.42 7.09
N LEU A 402 -22.28 9.34 7.33
CA LEU A 402 -20.83 9.12 7.31
C LEU A 402 -20.29 9.20 8.75
N PRO A 403 -20.50 8.16 9.58
CA PRO A 403 -20.20 8.20 11.02
C PRO A 403 -18.71 8.34 11.37
N SER A 404 -17.82 8.03 10.43
CA SER A 404 -16.36 8.11 10.58
C SER A 404 -15.78 9.39 9.98
N VAL A 405 -16.60 10.28 9.41
CA VAL A 405 -16.18 11.62 9.01
C VAL A 405 -16.16 12.52 10.24
N LEU A 406 -14.96 12.71 10.78
CA LEU A 406 -14.72 13.41 12.04
C LEU A 406 -14.00 14.73 11.82
N PHE A 407 -14.36 15.72 12.64
CA PHE A 407 -13.73 17.02 12.67
C PHE A 407 -13.11 17.28 14.04
N LYS A 408 -12.03 18.06 14.07
CA LYS A 408 -11.52 18.61 15.32
C LYS A 408 -12.62 19.45 16.00
N GLN A 409 -12.66 19.37 17.32
CA GLN A 409 -13.74 19.98 18.11
C GLN A 409 -13.87 21.48 17.79
N SER A 410 -15.10 21.91 17.54
CA SER A 410 -15.46 23.30 17.20
C SER A 410 -14.78 23.88 15.95
N THR A 411 -14.25 23.04 15.05
CA THR A 411 -13.69 23.49 13.77
C THR A 411 -14.24 22.67 12.58
N SER A 412 -13.90 23.12 11.37
CA SER A 412 -14.11 22.43 10.09
C SER A 412 -12.88 21.63 9.64
N GLU A 413 -11.85 21.50 10.48
CA GLU A 413 -10.64 20.72 10.22
C GLU A 413 -10.94 19.22 10.29
N LEU A 414 -10.84 18.52 9.15
CA LEU A 414 -11.01 17.06 9.07
C LEU A 414 -9.91 16.32 9.82
N LEU A 415 -10.26 15.27 10.53
CA LEU A 415 -9.30 14.35 11.14
C LEU A 415 -8.83 13.29 10.12
N PRO A 416 -7.56 12.84 10.16
CA PRO A 416 -7.02 11.85 9.22
C PRO A 416 -7.83 10.54 9.13
N GLU A 417 -8.47 10.12 10.22
CA GLU A 417 -9.30 8.91 10.30
C GLU A 417 -10.54 8.99 9.39
N SER A 418 -10.95 10.21 9.00
CA SER A 418 -12.07 10.43 8.08
C SER A 418 -11.76 10.01 6.65
N ASN A 419 -10.47 9.85 6.32
CA ASN A 419 -10.03 9.65 4.95
C ASN A 419 -10.61 8.37 4.33
N ASP A 420 -10.62 7.27 5.08
CA ASP A 420 -11.07 5.97 4.56
C ASP A 420 -12.54 6.00 4.13
N GLU A 421 -13.39 6.68 4.91
CA GLU A 421 -14.82 6.81 4.60
C GLU A 421 -15.07 7.81 3.47
N LEU A 422 -14.32 8.90 3.40
CA LEU A 422 -14.40 9.82 2.28
C LEU A 422 -13.87 9.22 0.97
N ASP A 423 -12.83 8.39 1.04
CA ASP A 423 -12.34 7.62 -0.11
C ASP A 423 -13.40 6.63 -0.61
N MET A 424 -14.19 6.01 0.28
CA MET A 424 -15.36 5.21 -0.11
C MET A 424 -16.43 6.03 -0.86
N VAL A 425 -16.72 7.26 -0.40
CA VAL A 425 -17.65 8.16 -1.12
C VAL A 425 -17.11 8.52 -2.51
N VAL A 426 -15.80 8.76 -2.62
CA VAL A 426 -15.14 9.05 -3.90
C VAL A 426 -15.22 7.86 -4.85
N ASP A 427 -14.89 6.66 -4.38
CA ASP A 427 -14.97 5.44 -5.18
C ASP A 427 -16.41 5.20 -5.63
N PHE A 428 -17.39 5.34 -4.73
CA PHE A 428 -18.81 5.29 -5.06
C PHE A 428 -19.18 6.25 -6.21
N LEU A 429 -18.72 7.50 -6.17
CA LEU A 429 -19.00 8.49 -7.23
C LEU A 429 -18.26 8.20 -8.53
N LYS A 430 -17.09 7.55 -8.49
CA LYS A 430 -16.37 7.08 -9.68
C LYS A 430 -17.10 5.92 -10.35
N TYR A 431 -17.56 4.94 -9.55
CA TYR A 431 -18.30 3.78 -10.04
C TYR A 431 -19.71 4.13 -10.55
N ASN A 432 -20.27 5.24 -10.06
CA ASN A 432 -21.59 5.71 -10.44
C ASN A 432 -21.53 7.09 -11.11
N PRO A 433 -21.02 7.20 -12.36
CA PRO A 433 -20.68 8.49 -12.97
C PRO A 433 -21.85 9.45 -13.19
N THR A 434 -23.09 8.95 -13.21
CA THR A 434 -24.33 9.71 -13.36
C THR A 434 -24.92 10.21 -12.03
N VAL A 435 -24.43 9.69 -10.90
CA VAL A 435 -24.95 10.04 -9.58
C VAL A 435 -24.52 11.45 -9.18
N GLU A 436 -25.46 12.24 -8.69
CA GLU A 436 -25.20 13.52 -8.03
C GLU A 436 -25.65 13.41 -6.57
N ILE A 437 -24.84 13.94 -5.66
CA ILE A 437 -25.09 13.91 -4.22
C ILE A 437 -25.19 15.32 -3.63
N GLU A 438 -25.96 15.44 -2.56
CA GLU A 438 -26.03 16.61 -1.69
C GLU A 438 -25.47 16.25 -0.32
N LEU A 439 -24.42 16.93 0.12
CA LEU A 439 -23.83 16.77 1.45
C LEU A 439 -24.63 17.58 2.48
N GLU A 440 -25.00 16.95 3.59
CA GLU A 440 -25.76 17.58 4.66
C GLU A 440 -24.91 17.65 5.93
N GLY A 441 -24.60 18.87 6.38
CA GLY A 441 -23.76 19.10 7.56
C GLY A 441 -24.60 19.42 8.80
N HIS A 442 -24.28 18.79 9.93
CA HIS A 442 -25.00 19.00 11.18
C HIS A 442 -24.06 19.27 12.36
N THR A 443 -24.57 20.02 13.34
CA THR A 443 -23.92 20.26 14.63
C THR A 443 -24.83 19.79 15.76
N GLU A 444 -24.33 19.86 16.99
CA GLU A 444 -25.19 19.84 18.17
C GLU A 444 -26.00 21.15 18.29
N ASP A 445 -26.98 21.16 19.19
CA ASP A 445 -27.85 22.33 19.45
C ASP A 445 -27.23 23.34 20.44
N ALA A 446 -26.07 23.02 21.02
CA ALA A 446 -25.37 23.88 21.96
C ALA A 446 -24.64 25.03 21.25
N GLY A 447 -24.66 26.21 21.86
CA GLY A 447 -23.99 27.41 21.34
C GLY A 447 -24.89 28.30 20.48
N ASP A 448 -24.26 29.24 19.77
CA ASP A 448 -24.96 30.20 18.92
C ASP A 448 -25.45 29.56 17.60
N LYS A 449 -26.70 29.88 17.21
CA LYS A 449 -27.34 29.26 16.05
C LYS A 449 -26.69 29.65 14.73
N GLU A 450 -26.29 30.91 14.59
CA GLU A 450 -25.66 31.42 13.36
C GLU A 450 -24.24 30.85 13.22
N ALA A 451 -23.50 30.79 14.32
CA ALA A 451 -22.20 30.13 14.38
C ALA A 451 -22.26 28.64 14.01
N ASN A 452 -23.26 27.92 14.51
CA ASN A 452 -23.47 26.50 14.20
C ASN A 452 -23.85 26.28 12.74
N LEU A 453 -24.68 27.16 12.16
CA LEU A 453 -25.01 27.11 10.75
C LEU A 453 -23.76 27.29 9.89
N LYS A 454 -22.97 28.33 10.19
CA LYS A 454 -21.69 28.58 9.50
C LYS A 454 -20.72 27.41 9.62
N LEU A 455 -20.52 26.88 10.83
CA LEU A 455 -19.63 25.76 11.07
C LEU A 455 -20.06 24.50 10.31
N SER A 456 -21.35 24.19 10.29
CA SER A 456 -21.88 23.05 9.55
C SER A 456 -21.68 23.19 8.04
N GLN A 457 -21.80 24.41 7.50
CA GLN A 457 -21.53 24.70 6.09
C GLN A 457 -20.03 24.56 5.78
N GLU A 458 -19.15 25.11 6.61
CA GLU A 458 -17.69 25.00 6.42
C GLU A 458 -17.25 23.52 6.39
N ARG A 459 -17.84 22.67 7.23
CA ARG A 459 -17.58 21.22 7.24
C ARG A 459 -17.98 20.56 5.93
N VAL A 460 -19.16 20.90 5.43
CA VAL A 460 -19.65 20.44 4.12
C VAL A 460 -18.70 20.87 3.01
N ASP A 461 -18.24 22.12 3.03
CA ASP A 461 -17.32 22.66 2.02
C ASP A 461 -15.97 21.95 2.05
N VAL A 462 -15.47 21.61 3.24
CA VAL A 462 -14.23 20.84 3.41
C VAL A 462 -14.37 19.42 2.84
N VAL A 463 -15.49 18.73 3.12
CA VAL A 463 -15.77 17.40 2.57
C VAL A 463 -15.94 17.46 1.05
N LYS A 464 -16.67 18.46 0.54
CA LYS A 464 -16.82 18.69 -0.90
C LYS A 464 -15.47 18.91 -1.58
N LYS A 465 -14.61 19.74 -0.99
CA LYS A 465 -13.23 19.97 -1.48
C LYS A 465 -12.42 18.68 -1.50
N TYR A 466 -12.54 17.84 -0.48
CA TYR A 466 -11.86 16.56 -0.41
C TYR A 466 -12.26 15.63 -1.57
N ILE A 467 -13.56 15.51 -1.83
CA ILE A 467 -14.13 14.68 -2.90
C ILE A 467 -13.71 15.22 -4.28
N MET A 468 -13.79 16.54 -4.48
CA MET A 468 -13.40 17.20 -5.73
C MET A 468 -11.90 17.04 -6.04
N ALA A 469 -11.03 17.12 -5.02
CA ALA A 469 -9.59 16.93 -5.17
C ALA A 469 -9.21 15.53 -5.72
N ARG A 470 -10.13 14.56 -5.62
CA ARG A 470 -9.96 13.19 -6.13
C ARG A 470 -10.65 12.93 -7.47
N GLY A 471 -10.95 14.01 -8.21
CA GLY A 471 -11.40 13.93 -9.60
C GLY A 471 -12.92 13.88 -9.80
N ILE A 472 -13.72 14.08 -8.75
CA ILE A 472 -15.18 14.20 -8.88
C ILE A 472 -15.56 15.62 -9.30
N SER A 473 -16.38 15.74 -10.35
CA SER A 473 -16.87 17.03 -10.83
C SER A 473 -17.66 17.79 -9.75
N ALA A 474 -17.36 19.08 -9.59
CA ALA A 474 -18.06 19.98 -8.66
C ALA A 474 -19.59 20.04 -8.88
N LYS A 475 -20.04 19.77 -10.12
CA LYS A 475 -21.48 19.73 -10.46
C LYS A 475 -22.20 18.54 -9.84
N ARG A 476 -21.46 17.50 -9.42
CA ARG A 476 -22.01 16.26 -8.87
C ARG A 476 -22.08 16.25 -7.34
N VAL A 477 -21.59 17.29 -6.69
CA VAL A 477 -21.54 17.40 -5.23
C VAL A 477 -22.04 18.77 -4.82
N THR A 478 -23.28 18.86 -4.35
CA THR A 478 -23.81 20.04 -3.66
C THR A 478 -23.70 19.84 -2.15
N GLY A 479 -24.03 20.86 -1.36
CA GLY A 479 -24.14 20.64 0.07
C GLY A 479 -24.62 21.85 0.85
N ILE A 480 -25.26 21.57 1.98
CA ILE A 480 -25.96 22.52 2.84
C ILE A 480 -25.63 22.20 4.30
N GLY A 481 -25.23 23.24 5.06
CA GLY A 481 -25.14 23.19 6.51
C GLY A 481 -26.48 23.48 7.17
N TYR A 482 -26.93 22.60 8.07
CA TYR A 482 -28.18 22.74 8.83
C TYR A 482 -27.98 23.20 10.28
N GLY A 483 -26.74 23.38 10.73
CA GLY A 483 -26.42 23.61 12.13
C GLY A 483 -27.06 22.55 13.04
N GLY A 484 -27.59 22.98 14.19
CA GLY A 484 -28.24 22.11 15.18
C GLY A 484 -29.72 21.84 14.93
N ALA A 485 -30.28 22.23 13.77
CA ALA A 485 -31.73 22.23 13.54
C ALA A 485 -32.33 20.82 13.38
N ASN A 486 -31.53 19.84 12.93
CA ASN A 486 -31.98 18.48 12.58
C ASN A 486 -31.22 17.41 13.40
N PRO A 487 -31.47 17.29 14.71
CA PRO A 487 -30.83 16.27 15.54
C PRO A 487 -31.41 14.89 15.25
N ILE A 488 -30.55 13.87 15.19
CA ILE A 488 -30.92 12.45 15.08
C ILE A 488 -30.86 11.73 16.42
N ALA A 489 -30.31 12.38 17.44
CA ALA A 489 -30.14 11.85 18.78
C ALA A 489 -30.34 12.93 19.85
N THR A 490 -30.39 12.51 21.11
CA THR A 490 -30.57 13.42 22.25
C THR A 490 -29.34 14.32 22.45
N ASN A 491 -29.53 15.63 22.58
CA ASN A 491 -28.43 16.54 22.95
C ASN A 491 -28.12 16.54 24.46
N ARG A 492 -28.86 15.75 25.25
CA ARG A 492 -28.74 15.73 26.72
C ARG A 492 -27.49 15.00 27.22
N ASN A 493 -26.82 14.21 26.40
CA ASN A 493 -25.59 13.51 26.75
C ASN A 493 -24.57 13.59 25.61
N GLU A 494 -23.31 13.28 25.92
CA GLU A 494 -22.21 13.43 24.95
C GLU A 494 -22.32 12.46 23.78
N GLU A 495 -22.91 11.29 24.00
CA GLU A 495 -23.07 10.28 22.96
C GLU A 495 -24.05 10.75 21.88
N GLY A 496 -25.22 11.27 22.26
CA GLY A 496 -26.19 11.80 21.31
C GLY A 496 -25.74 13.12 20.68
N ARG A 497 -25.02 13.98 21.40
CA ARG A 497 -24.37 15.16 20.80
C ARG A 497 -23.35 14.77 19.74
N ARG A 498 -22.54 13.73 19.99
CA ARG A 498 -21.62 13.17 19.00
C ARG A 498 -22.35 12.69 17.76
N GLN A 499 -23.47 11.98 17.91
CA GLN A 499 -24.28 11.53 16.77
C GLN A 499 -24.88 12.71 15.99
N ASN A 500 -25.18 13.84 16.64
CA ASN A 500 -25.69 15.03 15.96
C ASN A 500 -24.59 15.81 15.21
N ARG A 501 -23.33 15.71 15.62
CA ARG A 501 -22.16 16.27 14.92
C ARG A 501 -21.72 15.35 13.77
N ARG A 502 -22.44 15.39 12.65
CA ARG A 502 -22.27 14.46 11.52
C ARG A 502 -22.30 15.17 10.18
N VAL A 503 -21.81 14.46 9.17
CA VAL A 503 -22.06 14.77 7.75
C VAL A 503 -22.73 13.56 7.14
N GLU A 504 -23.76 13.80 6.34
CA GLU A 504 -24.43 12.78 5.54
C GLU A 504 -24.36 13.16 4.07
N PHE A 505 -24.66 12.23 3.17
CA PHE A 505 -24.95 12.58 1.79
C PHE A 505 -26.27 11.98 1.33
N LYS A 506 -26.96 12.71 0.47
CA LYS A 506 -28.22 12.31 -0.14
C LYS A 506 -28.05 12.20 -1.64
N ILE A 507 -28.59 11.15 -2.23
CA ILE A 507 -28.61 11.02 -3.69
C ILE A 507 -29.73 11.89 -4.26
N VAL A 508 -29.36 12.90 -5.04
CA VAL A 508 -30.31 13.83 -5.68
C VAL A 508 -30.54 13.51 -7.15
N LYS A 509 -29.65 12.73 -7.76
CA LYS A 509 -29.77 12.24 -9.15
C LYS A 509 -28.99 10.93 -9.32
N LYS A 510 -29.41 10.06 -10.23
CA LYS A 510 -28.69 8.83 -10.60
C LYS A 510 -28.87 8.48 -12.07
#